data_AF-A0A7K5N3M9-F1
#
_entry.id   AF-A0A7K5N3M9-F1
#
_cell.length_a   1.000
_cell.length_b   1.000
_cell.length_c   1.000
_cell.angle_alpha   90.00
_cell.angle_beta   90.00
_cell.angle_gamma   90.00
#
_symmetry.space_group_name_H-M   'P 1'
#
loop_
_entity.id
_entity.type
_entity.pdbx_description
1 polymer ?
#
loop_
_entity_poly.entity_id
_entity_poly.type
_entity_poly.pdbx_seq_one_letter_code
_entity_poly.pdbx_strand_id
1 'polypeptide(L)'
;AFRKWSTPLNLITDSAYVAGVVERAEASVLRHTSHADLFALLQELVFLLTSRTHPYFVLHVRSHTSLPGFIAEGNRRADMLTLPVQVLPDRIAQAKLSHSFFHQNAGGLKRQFGLTSQQAANIIAVCPDCQKHSFPMAPGGVNP
;
A
#
# COMPACT_ATOMS: atom_id res chain seq x y z
N ALA A 1 12.82 -5.27 9.30
CA ALA A 1 12.76 -5.70 10.71
C ALA A 1 13.99 -6.50 11.12
N PHE A 2 14.26 -7.64 10.49
CA PHE A 2 15.36 -8.55 10.87
C PHE A 2 16.76 -7.91 10.94
N ARG A 3 17.08 -6.94 10.06
CA ARG A 3 18.34 -6.17 10.13
C ARG A 3 18.47 -5.31 11.40
N LYS A 4 17.35 -4.80 11.92
CA LYS A 4 17.33 -3.77 12.98
C LYS A 4 17.32 -4.37 14.38
N TRP A 5 16.68 -5.52 14.58
CA TRP A 5 16.49 -6.10 15.90
C TRP A 5 17.21 -7.44 16.02
N SER A 6 18.30 -7.47 16.78
CA SER A 6 19.08 -8.67 17.09
C SER A 6 18.63 -9.40 18.37
N THR A 7 17.42 -9.13 18.86
CA THR A 7 16.80 -9.77 20.04
C THR A 7 15.63 -10.64 19.58
N PRO A 8 15.04 -11.52 20.42
CA PRO A 8 13.82 -12.25 20.06
C PRO A 8 12.75 -11.33 19.45
N LEU A 9 12.14 -11.74 18.34
CA LEU A 9 11.29 -10.87 17.51
C LEU A 9 9.96 -11.55 17.16
N ASN A 10 8.85 -10.90 17.50
CA ASN A 10 7.53 -11.26 16.98
C ASN A 10 7.16 -10.26 15.89
N LEU A 11 7.11 -10.72 14.63
CA LEU A 11 6.69 -9.94 13.48
C LEU A 11 5.21 -10.19 13.22
N ILE A 12 4.39 -9.15 13.37
CA ILE A 12 2.99 -9.17 12.99
C ILE A 12 2.84 -8.43 11.67
N THR A 13 2.24 -9.09 10.69
CA THR A 13 2.05 -8.55 9.33
C THR A 13 0.64 -8.84 8.87
N ASP A 14 0.01 -7.90 8.17
CA ASP A 14 -1.28 -8.10 7.51
C ASP A 14 -1.16 -8.52 6.04
N SER A 15 0.05 -8.47 5.50
CA SER A 15 0.35 -9.04 4.19
C SER A 15 0.56 -10.55 4.29
N ALA A 16 -0.42 -11.31 3.81
CA ALA A 16 -0.31 -12.76 3.63
C ALA A 16 0.88 -13.15 2.74
N TYR A 17 1.19 -12.31 1.75
CA TYR A 17 2.35 -12.50 0.88
C TYR A 17 3.66 -12.44 1.69
N VAL A 18 3.86 -11.39 2.48
CA VAL A 18 5.07 -11.24 3.31
C VAL A 18 5.19 -12.39 4.30
N ALA A 19 4.10 -12.76 4.98
CA ALA A 19 4.09 -13.88 5.91
C ALA A 19 4.57 -15.18 5.23
N GLY A 20 3.99 -15.52 4.07
CA GLY A 20 4.37 -16.72 3.33
C GLY A 20 5.79 -16.67 2.76
N VAL A 21 6.28 -15.50 2.34
CA VAL A 21 7.67 -15.35 1.89
C VAL A 21 8.64 -15.65 3.03
N VAL A 22 8.43 -15.08 4.21
CA VAL A 22 9.33 -15.29 5.36
C VAL A 22 9.30 -16.76 5.80
N GLU A 23 8.10 -17.36 5.86
CA GLU A 23 7.93 -18.78 6.23
C GLU A 23 8.72 -19.73 5.31
N ARG A 24 8.79 -19.42 4.01
CA ARG A 24 9.50 -20.28 3.04
C ARG A 24 10.98 -19.92 2.87
N ALA A 25 11.40 -18.72 3.26
CA ALA A 25 12.71 -18.18 2.92
C ALA A 25 13.88 -19.03 3.41
N GLU A 26 13.80 -19.60 4.63
CA GLU A 26 14.90 -20.40 5.19
C GLU A 26 15.16 -21.70 4.43
N ALA A 27 14.12 -22.30 3.85
CA ALA A 27 14.20 -23.59 3.16
C ALA A 27 14.17 -23.47 1.62
N SER A 28 14.19 -22.26 1.08
CA SER A 28 14.04 -22.02 -0.35
C SER A 28 15.34 -21.62 -1.03
N VAL A 29 15.54 -22.11 -2.24
CA VAL A 29 16.59 -21.61 -3.15
C VAL A 29 15.99 -20.49 -4.00
N LEU A 30 16.59 -19.30 -3.93
CA LEU A 30 16.17 -18.18 -4.77
C LEU A 30 16.60 -18.40 -6.21
N ARG A 31 15.63 -18.47 -7.11
CA ARG A 31 15.89 -18.47 -8.55
C ARG A 31 16.19 -17.04 -9.01
N HIS A 32 17.14 -16.90 -9.92
CA HIS A 32 17.41 -15.61 -10.57
C HIS A 32 16.14 -15.07 -11.25
N THR A 33 15.83 -13.79 -11.03
CA THR A 33 14.67 -13.12 -11.63
C THR A 33 15.10 -11.92 -12.46
N SER A 34 14.26 -11.46 -13.37
CA SER A 34 14.49 -10.24 -14.15
C SER A 34 14.41 -8.96 -13.32
N HIS A 35 13.87 -9.02 -12.09
CA HIS A 35 13.73 -7.89 -11.19
C HIS A 35 14.91 -7.87 -10.20
N ALA A 36 16.00 -7.21 -10.59
CA ALA A 36 17.24 -7.19 -9.82
C ALA A 36 17.05 -6.70 -8.37
N ASP A 37 16.25 -5.64 -8.17
CA ASP A 37 16.01 -5.08 -6.83
C ASP A 37 15.27 -6.06 -5.92
N LEU A 38 14.22 -6.70 -6.44
CA LEU A 38 13.46 -7.70 -5.69
C LEU A 38 14.33 -8.91 -5.36
N PHE A 39 15.15 -9.35 -6.31
CA PHE A 39 16.09 -10.45 -6.10
C PHE A 39 17.09 -10.11 -5.00
N ALA A 40 17.67 -8.90 -5.01
CA ALA A 40 18.60 -8.45 -3.97
C ALA A 40 17.94 -8.39 -2.58
N LEU A 41 16.71 -7.86 -2.49
CA LEU A 41 15.95 -7.80 -1.23
C LEU A 41 15.62 -9.21 -0.69
N LEU A 42 15.24 -10.15 -1.55
CA LEU A 42 14.98 -11.53 -1.16
C LEU A 42 16.26 -12.23 -0.70
N GLN A 43 17.37 -12.03 -1.42
CA GLN A 43 18.66 -12.60 -1.07
C GLN A 43 19.13 -12.09 0.30
N GLU A 44 18.97 -10.80 0.55
CA GLU A 44 19.28 -10.22 1.85
C GLU A 44 18.36 -10.76 2.95
N LEU A 45 17.05 -10.90 2.69
CA LEU A 45 16.12 -11.49 3.65
C LEU A 45 16.55 -12.91 4.04
N VAL A 46 16.86 -13.76 3.07
CA VAL A 46 17.34 -15.14 3.30
C VAL A 46 18.61 -15.13 4.14
N PHE A 47 19.58 -14.28 3.80
CA PHE A 47 20.81 -14.13 4.59
C PHE A 47 20.51 -13.73 6.04
N LEU A 48 19.66 -12.72 6.25
CA LEU A 48 19.32 -12.22 7.58
C LEU A 48 18.58 -13.24 8.45
N LEU A 49 17.74 -14.09 7.85
CA LEU A 49 17.03 -15.15 8.57
C LEU A 49 17.98 -16.28 8.93
N THR A 50 18.77 -16.76 7.96
CA THR A 50 19.72 -17.87 8.15
C THR A 50 20.86 -17.53 9.10
N SER A 51 21.33 -16.27 9.14
CA SER A 51 22.38 -15.84 10.05
C SER A 51 21.89 -15.50 11.46
N ARG A 52 20.57 -15.60 11.70
CA ARG A 52 19.97 -15.11 12.93
C ARG A 52 20.13 -16.12 14.06
N THR A 53 20.67 -15.67 15.20
CA THR A 53 20.86 -16.50 16.39
C THR A 53 19.69 -16.48 17.37
N HIS A 54 18.83 -15.47 17.28
CA HIS A 54 17.70 -15.27 18.19
C HIS A 54 16.39 -15.73 17.56
N PRO A 55 15.47 -16.31 18.33
CA PRO A 55 14.20 -16.79 17.78
C PRO A 55 13.39 -15.63 17.19
N TYR A 56 12.55 -15.99 16.24
CA TYR A 56 11.53 -15.09 15.73
C TYR A 56 10.24 -15.85 15.45
N PHE A 57 9.13 -15.14 15.47
CA PHE A 57 7.82 -15.65 15.10
C PHE A 57 7.17 -14.69 14.12
N VAL A 58 6.47 -15.23 13.12
CA VAL A 58 5.72 -14.44 12.15
C VAL A 58 4.25 -14.79 12.28
N LEU A 59 3.43 -13.78 12.58
CA LEU A 59 1.98 -13.91 12.63
C LEU A 59 1.36 -13.09 11.50
N HIS A 60 0.59 -13.78 10.66
CA HIS A 60 -0.30 -13.11 9.73
C HIS A 60 -1.62 -12.74 10.41
N VAL A 61 -2.05 -11.50 10.22
CA VAL A 61 -3.36 -11.00 10.69
C VAL A 61 -4.17 -10.48 9.50
N ARG A 62 -5.49 -10.53 9.57
CA ARG A 62 -6.30 -9.97 8.48
C ARG A 62 -6.23 -8.44 8.52
N SER A 63 -5.89 -7.82 7.39
CA SER A 63 -5.97 -6.36 7.22
C SER A 63 -7.38 -5.86 7.59
N HIS A 64 -7.44 -4.65 8.17
CA HIS A 64 -8.69 -3.96 8.49
C HIS A 64 -9.70 -4.78 9.30
N THR A 65 -9.23 -5.66 10.19
CA THR A 65 -10.09 -6.34 11.15
C THR A 65 -10.79 -5.34 12.07
N SER A 66 -12.09 -5.54 12.34
CA SER A 66 -12.87 -4.78 13.32
C SER A 66 -12.75 -5.32 14.74
N LEU A 67 -11.99 -6.40 14.94
CA LEU A 67 -11.77 -6.98 16.25
C LEU A 67 -10.93 -6.03 17.12
N PRO A 68 -11.32 -5.81 18.39
CA PRO A 68 -10.55 -5.01 19.31
C PRO A 68 -9.27 -5.76 19.74
N GLY A 69 -8.26 -5.00 20.17
CA GLY A 69 -7.05 -5.57 20.78
C GLY A 69 -5.76 -4.90 20.32
N PHE A 70 -4.68 -5.18 21.05
CA PHE A 70 -3.37 -4.58 20.81
C PHE A 70 -2.79 -4.91 19.43
N ILE A 71 -3.12 -6.09 18.89
CA ILE A 71 -2.71 -6.51 17.54
C ILE A 71 -3.36 -5.64 16.46
N ALA A 72 -4.69 -5.45 16.53
CA ALA A 72 -5.42 -4.62 15.57
C ALA A 72 -5.02 -3.14 15.66
N GLU A 73 -4.80 -2.63 16.87
CA GLU A 73 -4.26 -1.28 17.09
C GLU A 73 -2.84 -1.14 16.52
N GLY A 74 -1.96 -2.11 16.78
CA GLY A 74 -0.61 -2.14 16.24
C GLY A 74 -0.59 -2.13 14.71
N ASN A 75 -1.47 -2.91 14.06
CA ASN A 75 -1.58 -2.90 12.59
C ASN A 75 -2.05 -1.54 12.08
N ARG A 76 -3.10 -0.96 12.66
CA ARG A 76 -3.57 0.39 12.27
C ARG A 76 -2.46 1.42 12.38
N ARG A 77 -1.64 1.35 13.43
CA ARG A 77 -0.48 2.23 13.61
C ARG A 77 0.58 2.01 12.54
N ALA A 78 0.86 0.75 12.17
CA ALA A 78 1.78 0.45 11.07
C ALA A 78 1.24 0.97 9.73
N ASP A 79 -0.04 0.76 9.43
CA ASP A 79 -0.70 1.23 8.20
C ASP A 79 -0.64 2.76 8.08
N MET A 80 -0.88 3.48 9.17
CA MET A 80 -0.79 4.94 9.19
C MET A 80 0.61 5.45 8.81
N LEU A 81 1.66 4.69 9.15
CA LEU A 81 3.04 5.03 8.86
C LEU A 81 3.50 4.60 7.46
N THR A 82 2.76 3.69 6.81
CA THR A 82 3.06 3.22 5.45
C THR A 82 2.18 3.87 4.37
N LEU A 83 1.13 4.61 4.75
CA LEU A 83 0.35 5.42 3.82
C LEU A 83 1.27 6.44 3.10
N PRO A 84 1.36 6.41 1.76
CA PRO A 84 2.16 7.38 0.99
C PRO A 84 1.66 8.84 1.10
N VAL A 85 0.57 9.04 1.85
CA VAL A 85 -0.25 10.24 1.83
C VAL A 85 0.28 11.33 2.78
N GLN A 86 1.18 11.05 3.72
CA GLN A 86 1.58 12.08 4.71
C GLN A 86 2.88 12.84 4.39
N VAL A 87 3.57 12.53 3.29
CA VAL A 87 4.90 13.12 3.01
C VAL A 87 4.85 14.44 2.23
N LEU A 88 3.72 14.75 1.58
CA LEU A 88 3.54 16.02 0.87
C LEU A 88 2.68 16.96 1.73
N PRO A 89 3.06 18.20 2.02
CA PRO A 89 2.17 19.13 2.72
C PRO A 89 0.93 19.52 1.89
N ASP A 90 0.99 19.34 0.56
CA ASP A 90 -0.10 19.70 -0.35
C ASP A 90 -1.02 18.53 -0.68
N ARG A 91 -2.23 18.58 -0.12
CA ARG A 91 -3.34 17.64 -0.38
C ARG A 91 -3.72 17.54 -1.88
N ILE A 92 -3.54 18.60 -2.67
CA ILE A 92 -3.85 18.58 -4.11
C ILE A 92 -2.78 17.79 -4.86
N ALA A 93 -1.50 18.02 -4.57
CA ALA A 93 -0.41 17.23 -5.14
C ALA A 93 -0.54 15.74 -4.78
N GLN A 94 -0.87 15.42 -3.53
CA GLN A 94 -1.14 14.04 -3.12
C GLN A 94 -2.30 13.42 -3.91
N ALA A 95 -3.41 14.14 -4.06
CA ALA A 95 -4.58 13.66 -4.78
C ALA A 95 -4.27 13.42 -6.27
N LYS A 96 -3.44 14.27 -6.89
CA LYS A 96 -2.96 14.06 -8.27
C LYS A 96 -2.14 12.79 -8.39
N LEU A 97 -1.19 12.55 -7.49
CA LEU A 97 -0.37 11.33 -7.47
C LEU A 97 -1.24 10.10 -7.26
N SER A 98 -2.11 10.11 -6.25
CA SER A 98 -3.05 9.01 -5.99
C SER A 98 -3.95 8.72 -7.19
N HIS A 99 -4.51 9.77 -7.83
CA HIS A 99 -5.33 9.61 -9.02
C HIS A 99 -4.54 9.05 -10.21
N SER A 100 -3.28 9.47 -10.41
CA SER A 100 -2.44 8.94 -11.50
C SER A 100 -2.14 7.45 -11.37
N PHE A 101 -2.16 6.91 -10.16
CA PHE A 101 -1.87 5.51 -9.90
C PHE A 101 -3.14 4.64 -9.83
N PHE A 102 -4.20 5.14 -9.19
CA PHE A 102 -5.41 4.37 -8.90
C PHE A 102 -6.64 4.78 -9.72
N HIS A 103 -6.57 5.86 -10.50
CA HIS A 103 -7.68 6.44 -11.28
C HIS A 103 -8.98 6.60 -10.47
N GLN A 104 -8.86 7.05 -9.22
CA GLN A 104 -9.97 7.22 -8.29
C GLN A 104 -11.01 8.23 -8.81
N ASN A 105 -12.30 7.95 -8.60
CA ASN A 105 -13.38 8.88 -8.96
C ASN A 105 -13.42 10.13 -8.06
N ALA A 106 -14.21 11.14 -8.48
CA ALA A 106 -14.28 12.43 -7.79
C ALA A 106 -14.73 12.31 -6.33
N GLY A 107 -15.67 11.41 -6.04
CA GLY A 107 -16.15 11.15 -4.69
C GLY A 107 -15.08 10.56 -3.78
N GLY A 108 -14.25 9.65 -4.31
CA GLY A 108 -13.08 9.08 -3.64
C GLY A 108 -12.07 10.17 -3.27
N LEU A 109 -11.69 11.01 -4.25
CA LEU A 109 -10.73 12.10 -4.04
C LEU A 109 -11.22 13.12 -3.00
N LYS A 110 -12.50 13.50 -3.05
CA LYS A 110 -13.10 14.41 -2.07
C LYS A 110 -13.03 13.87 -0.65
N ARG A 111 -13.42 12.61 -0.45
CA ARG A 111 -13.45 11.98 0.88
C ARG A 111 -12.04 11.73 1.43
N GLN A 112 -11.13 11.27 0.57
CA GLN A 112 -9.79 10.87 0.99
C GLN A 112 -8.86 12.06 1.25
N PHE A 113 -8.97 13.14 0.48
CA PHE A 113 -8.05 14.30 0.55
C PHE A 113 -8.74 15.60 1.00
N GLY A 114 -10.03 15.55 1.34
CA GLY A 114 -10.79 16.73 1.78
C GLY A 114 -10.89 17.83 0.71
N LEU A 115 -11.03 17.43 -0.56
CA LEU A 115 -11.09 18.37 -1.70
C LEU A 115 -12.49 18.91 -1.94
N THR A 116 -12.57 20.09 -2.57
CA THR A 116 -13.82 20.59 -3.14
C THR A 116 -14.21 19.81 -4.39
N SER A 117 -15.49 19.88 -4.79
CA SER A 117 -15.96 19.28 -6.04
C SER A 117 -15.17 19.78 -7.25
N GLN A 118 -14.85 21.07 -7.29
CA GLN A 118 -14.08 21.66 -8.39
C GLN A 118 -12.65 21.11 -8.45
N GLN A 119 -11.99 20.99 -7.30
CA GLN A 119 -10.62 20.47 -7.24
C GLN A 119 -10.56 19.02 -7.71
N ALA A 120 -11.49 18.17 -7.26
CA ALA A 120 -11.56 16.77 -7.69
C ALA A 120 -11.88 16.65 -9.19
N ALA A 121 -12.81 17.47 -9.71
CA ALA A 121 -13.13 17.51 -11.13
C ALA A 121 -11.92 17.91 -11.97
N ASN A 122 -11.16 18.93 -11.55
CA ASN A 122 -9.96 19.37 -12.25
C ASN A 122 -8.88 18.27 -12.32
N ILE A 123 -8.70 17.49 -11.24
CA ILE A 123 -7.71 16.40 -11.21
C ILE A 123 -8.08 15.30 -12.22
N ILE A 124 -9.36 14.96 -12.32
CA ILE A 124 -9.85 13.94 -13.27
C ILE A 124 -9.81 14.47 -14.69
N ALA A 125 -10.19 15.75 -14.88
CA ALA A 125 -10.25 16.40 -16.18
C ALA A 125 -8.88 16.48 -16.87
N VAL A 126 -7.76 16.48 -16.12
CA VAL A 126 -6.41 16.47 -16.71
C VAL A 126 -5.84 15.06 -16.89
N CYS A 127 -6.54 13.99 -16.49
CA CYS A 127 -6.07 12.61 -16.62
C CYS A 127 -6.39 12.07 -18.03
N PRO A 128 -5.38 11.76 -18.87
CA PRO A 128 -5.59 11.31 -20.25
C PRO A 128 -6.37 10.00 -20.35
N ASP A 129 -6.19 9.09 -19.39
CA ASP A 129 -6.86 7.78 -19.41
C ASP A 129 -8.32 7.88 -18.96
N CYS A 130 -8.61 8.78 -18.01
CA CYS A 130 -9.99 9.05 -17.62
C CYS A 130 -10.76 9.81 -18.70
N GLN A 131 -10.11 10.67 -19.48
CA GLN A 131 -10.73 11.36 -20.63
C GLN A 131 -11.13 10.40 -21.75
N LYS A 132 -10.38 9.31 -21.98
CA LYS A 132 -10.75 8.30 -22.98
C LYS A 132 -12.02 7.53 -22.60
N HIS A 133 -12.38 7.54 -21.32
CA HIS A 133 -13.54 6.84 -20.77
C HIS A 133 -14.65 7.79 -20.29
N SER A 134 -14.44 9.11 -20.39
CA SER A 134 -15.53 10.06 -20.20
C SER A 134 -16.47 9.94 -21.40
N PHE A 135 -17.60 9.28 -21.18
CA PHE A 135 -18.74 9.37 -22.09
C PHE A 135 -19.08 10.85 -22.28
N PRO A 136 -19.38 11.30 -23.51
CA PRO A 136 -19.93 12.63 -23.69
C PRO A 136 -21.18 12.71 -22.82
N MET A 137 -21.22 13.67 -21.90
CA MET A 137 -22.48 14.06 -21.27
C MET A 137 -23.42 14.40 -22.42
N ALA A 138 -24.43 13.55 -22.65
CA ALA A 138 -25.49 13.87 -23.58
C ALA A 138 -26.04 15.25 -23.19
N PRO A 139 -26.21 16.19 -24.14
CA PRO A 139 -26.79 17.47 -23.83
C PRO A 139 -28.15 17.19 -23.21
N GLY A 140 -28.34 17.72 -21.98
CA GLY A 140 -29.56 17.52 -21.21
C GLY A 140 -30.76 17.77 -22.09
N GLY A 141 -31.54 16.71 -22.33
CA GLY A 141 -32.81 16.85 -23.02
C GLY A 141 -33.66 17.85 -22.25
N VAL A 142 -33.91 18.99 -22.87
CA VAL A 142 -34.96 19.90 -22.41
C VAL A 142 -36.28 19.17 -22.64
N ASN A 143 -36.94 18.79 -21.56
CA ASN A 143 -38.30 18.24 -21.60
C ASN A 143 -39.27 19.39 -21.97
N PRO A 144 -40.11 19.26 -23.02
CA PRO A 144 -41.20 20.19 -23.32
C PRO A 144 -42.25 20.25 -22.19
#